data_AF-A0A1N6X1Q8-F1
#
_entry.id   AF-A0A1N6X1Q8-F1
#
_cell.length_a   1.000
_cell.length_b   1.000
_cell.length_c   1.000
_cell.angle_alpha   90.00
_cell.angle_beta   90.00
_cell.angle_gamma   90.00
#
_symmetry.space_group_name_H-M   'P 1'
#
loop_
_entity.id
_entity.type
_entity.pdbx_description
1 polymer ?
#
loop_
_entity_poly.entity_id
_entity_poly.type
_entity_poly.pdbx_seq_one_letter_code
_entity_poly.pdbx_strand_id
1 'polypeptide(L)'
;MNFNEVKPEDFTTFSRVPPPHLQMEQLLMQLGGGGTEGTAFKKKVMLAAGWSHTGVVSFGKYPQEACNAFNRLRDGLAKTQDPQELLDLLGKESQ
;
A
#
# COMPACT_ATOMS: atom_id res chain seq x y z
N MET A 1 10.16 8.55 6.93
CA MET A 1 8.88 9.21 6.56
C MET A 1 7.80 8.63 7.45
N ASN A 2 6.95 9.46 8.06
CA ASN A 2 5.81 8.98 8.82
C ASN A 2 4.54 9.26 8.02
N PHE A 3 3.94 8.20 7.46
CA PHE A 3 2.59 8.32 6.94
C PHE A 3 1.60 8.24 8.10
N ASN A 4 0.49 8.96 7.99
CA ASN A 4 -0.61 8.78 8.92
C ASN A 4 -1.19 7.37 8.76
N GLU A 5 -1.79 6.87 9.85
CA GLU A 5 -2.57 5.64 9.81
C GLU A 5 -3.68 5.77 8.77
N VAL A 6 -3.77 4.79 7.87
CA VAL A 6 -4.84 4.75 6.88
C VAL A 6 -6.09 4.28 7.57
N LYS A 7 -7.21 4.98 7.39
CA LYS A 7 -8.50 4.56 7.93
C LYS A 7 -9.38 3.99 6.82
N PRO A 8 -10.28 3.05 7.13
CA PRO A 8 -11.25 2.56 6.14
C PRO A 8 -12.12 3.71 5.59
N GLU A 9 -12.38 4.73 6.42
CA GLU A 9 -13.13 5.93 6.03
C GLU A 9 -12.44 6.74 4.93
N ASP A 10 -11.10 6.69 4.80
CA ASP A 10 -10.37 7.38 3.73
C ASP A 10 -10.67 6.82 2.34
N PHE A 11 -11.19 5.58 2.25
CA PHE A 11 -11.55 4.96 0.98
C PHE A 11 -12.99 5.20 0.56
N THR A 12 -13.86 5.55 1.51
CA THR A 12 -15.30 5.76 1.29
C THR A 12 -15.70 7.22 1.41
N THR A 13 -14.91 8.02 2.12
CA THR A 13 -15.18 9.44 2.40
C THR A 13 -14.30 10.31 1.54
N PHE A 14 -14.93 11.22 0.79
CA PHE A 14 -14.20 12.22 0.02
C PHE A 14 -13.76 13.37 0.93
N SER A 15 -12.50 13.36 1.36
CA SER A 15 -11.89 14.41 2.18
C SER A 15 -11.16 15.43 1.32
N ARG A 16 -11.09 16.69 1.79
CA ARG A 16 -10.32 17.77 1.13
C ARG A 16 -8.81 17.61 1.28
N VAL A 17 -8.37 16.83 2.28
CA VAL A 17 -6.96 16.51 2.50
C VAL A 17 -6.65 15.24 1.72
N PRO A 18 -5.53 15.19 0.97
CA PRO A 18 -5.13 13.97 0.27
C PRO A 18 -4.94 12.85 1.30
N PRO A 19 -5.62 11.70 1.11
CA PRO A 19 -5.55 10.61 2.06
C PRO A 19 -4.15 9.95 2.08
N PRO A 20 -3.75 9.34 3.20
CA PRO A 20 -2.41 8.79 3.37
C PRO A 20 -2.08 7.66 2.39
N HIS A 21 -3.07 6.88 1.96
CA HIS A 21 -2.89 5.79 0.99
C HIS A 21 -2.35 6.30 -0.36
N LEU A 22 -2.79 7.47 -0.81
CA LEU A 22 -2.32 8.08 -2.06
C LEU A 22 -0.82 8.39 -1.99
N GLN A 23 -0.33 8.89 -0.86
CA GLN A 23 1.10 9.17 -0.69
C GLN A 23 1.94 7.88 -0.73
N MET A 24 1.43 6.80 -0.13
CA MET A 24 2.09 5.48 -0.17
C MET A 24 2.11 4.93 -1.60
N GLU A 25 1.00 5.03 -2.35
CA GLU A 25 0.95 4.59 -3.75
C GLU A 25 1.96 5.33 -4.63
N GLN A 26 2.09 6.65 -4.46
CA GLN A 26 3.10 7.44 -5.16
C GLN A 26 4.50 6.97 -4.79
N LEU A 27 4.78 6.76 -3.50
CA LEU A 27 6.07 6.26 -3.05
C LEU A 27 6.36 4.89 -3.68
N LEU A 28 5.41 3.95 -3.65
CA LEU A 28 5.57 2.65 -4.28
C LEU A 28 5.88 2.74 -5.78
N MET A 29 5.22 3.64 -6.50
CA MET A 29 5.53 3.87 -7.91
C MET A 29 6.95 4.39 -8.08
N GLN A 30 7.43 5.28 -7.21
CA GLN A 30 8.80 5.78 -7.26
C GLN A 30 9.84 4.71 -6.88
N LEU A 31 9.58 3.93 -5.82
CA LEU A 31 10.46 2.85 -5.37
C LEU A 31 10.60 1.75 -6.42
N GLY A 32 9.50 1.41 -7.09
CA GLY A 32 9.50 0.43 -8.17
C GLY A 32 10.04 0.94 -9.51
N GLY A 33 10.65 2.13 -9.58
CA GLY A 33 11.24 2.66 -10.83
C GLY A 33 10.30 3.44 -11.75
N GLY A 34 9.03 3.62 -11.36
CA GLY A 34 8.03 4.34 -12.13
C GLY A 34 7.39 3.53 -13.27
N GLY A 35 6.34 4.07 -13.88
CA GLY A 35 5.66 3.48 -15.03
C GLY A 35 5.18 2.04 -14.80
N THR A 36 5.64 1.12 -15.65
CA THR A 36 5.24 -0.29 -15.64
C THR A 36 5.81 -1.05 -14.45
N GLU A 37 7.07 -0.79 -14.10
CA GLU A 37 7.76 -1.45 -12.99
C GLU A 37 7.17 -1.04 -11.64
N GLY A 38 6.91 0.27 -11.45
CA GLY A 38 6.19 0.78 -10.27
C GLY A 38 4.80 0.16 -10.11
N THR A 39 4.08 -0.03 -11.22
CA THR A 39 2.77 -0.68 -11.22
C THR A 39 2.86 -2.16 -10.81
N ALA A 40 3.84 -2.89 -11.33
CA ALA A 40 4.07 -4.28 -10.98
C ALA A 40 4.50 -4.42 -9.51
N PHE A 41 5.38 -3.54 -9.04
CA PHE A 41 5.85 -3.52 -7.66
C PHE A 41 4.71 -3.24 -6.68
N LYS A 42 3.92 -2.19 -6.92
CA LYS A 42 2.73 -1.86 -6.12
C LYS A 42 1.80 -3.06 -5.98
N LYS A 43 1.53 -3.78 -7.08
CA LYS A 43 0.69 -4.99 -7.06
C LYS A 43 1.28 -6.08 -6.17
N LYS A 44 2.58 -6.38 -6.29
CA LYS A 44 3.25 -7.39 -5.46
C LYS A 44 3.24 -7.02 -3.97
N VAL A 45 3.52 -5.76 -3.66
CA VAL A 45 3.50 -5.24 -2.28
C VAL A 45 2.11 -5.33 -1.68
N MET A 46 1.08 -4.91 -2.42
CA MET A 46 -0.30 -5.01 -1.97
C MET A 46 -0.67 -6.47 -1.70
N LEU A 47 -0.30 -7.39 -2.59
CA LEU A 47 -0.54 -8.82 -2.40
C LEU A 47 0.17 -9.36 -1.14
N ALA A 48 1.45 -9.00 -0.94
CA ALA A 48 2.22 -9.38 0.23
C ALA A 48 1.67 -8.77 1.53
N ALA A 49 1.11 -7.56 1.49
CA ALA A 49 0.47 -6.93 2.63
C ALA A 49 -0.91 -7.55 2.99
N GLY A 50 -1.41 -8.48 2.18
CA GLY A 50 -2.69 -9.18 2.38
C GLY A 50 -3.83 -8.68 1.48
N TRP A 51 -3.57 -7.79 0.52
CA TRP A 51 -4.56 -7.36 -0.47
C TRP A 51 -4.48 -8.22 -1.73
N SER A 52 -5.29 -9.30 -1.76
CA SER A 52 -5.32 -10.22 -2.90
C SER A 52 -6.14 -9.70 -4.10
N HIS A 53 -6.87 -8.59 -3.94
CA HIS A 53 -7.71 -8.02 -5.00
C HIS A 53 -6.90 -7.18 -5.99
N THR A 54 -6.11 -7.83 -6.83
CA THR A 54 -5.24 -7.19 -7.84
C THR A 54 -5.97 -6.71 -9.11
N GLY A 55 -7.31 -6.76 -9.12
CA GLY A 55 -8.19 -6.39 -10.24
C GLY A 55 -8.84 -5.00 -10.13
N VAL A 56 -9.96 -4.78 -10.85
CA VAL A 56 -10.72 -3.50 -10.89
C VAL A 56 -11.58 -3.28 -9.63
N VAL A 57 -11.22 -3.91 -8.51
CA VAL A 57 -11.95 -3.77 -7.26
C VAL A 57 -11.46 -2.50 -6.59
N SER A 58 -12.33 -1.49 -6.51
CA SER A 58 -12.05 -0.26 -5.79
C SER A 58 -11.83 -0.56 -4.31
N PHE A 59 -10.84 0.08 -3.68
CA PHE A 59 -10.59 -0.05 -2.24
C PHE A 59 -11.83 0.26 -1.39
N GLY A 60 -12.71 1.17 -1.84
CA GLY A 60 -13.98 1.46 -1.17
C GLY A 60 -14.95 0.28 -1.07
N LYS A 61 -14.76 -0.80 -1.84
CA LYS A 61 -15.56 -2.04 -1.71
C LYS A 61 -15.13 -2.86 -0.50
N TYR A 62 -13.83 -2.85 -0.17
CA TYR A 62 -13.24 -3.55 0.98
C TYR A 62 -12.33 -2.61 1.77
N PRO A 63 -12.90 -1.55 2.39
CA PRO A 63 -12.11 -0.49 3.00
C PRO A 63 -11.30 -0.98 4.21
N GLN A 64 -11.77 -2.00 4.92
CA GLN A 64 -11.05 -2.61 6.04
C GLN A 64 -9.82 -3.40 5.59
N GLU A 65 -9.95 -4.24 4.56
CA GLU A 65 -8.83 -5.00 4.01
C GLU A 65 -7.80 -4.08 3.37
N ALA A 66 -8.24 -3.06 2.62
CA ALA A 66 -7.37 -2.05 2.06
C ALA A 66 -6.62 -1.30 3.17
N CYS A 67 -7.34 -0.80 4.17
CA CYS A 67 -6.77 -0.14 5.36
C CYS A 67 -5.69 -1.00 6.02
N ASN A 68 -5.97 -2.28 6.26
CA ASN A 68 -5.02 -3.17 6.92
C ASN A 68 -3.76 -3.38 6.07
N ALA A 69 -3.92 -3.63 4.76
CA ALA A 69 -2.79 -3.78 3.85
C ALA A 69 -1.93 -2.51 3.77
N PHE A 70 -2.55 -1.33 3.68
CA PHE A 70 -1.81 -0.07 3.66
C PHE A 70 -1.13 0.23 5.00
N ASN A 71 -1.74 -0.10 6.15
CA ASN A 71 -1.10 0.07 7.45
C ASN A 71 0.08 -0.90 7.68
N ARG A 72 0.00 -2.13 7.17
CA ARG A 72 1.15 -3.04 7.11
C ARG A 72 2.26 -2.48 6.25
N LEU A 73 1.91 -2.03 5.04
CA LEU A 73 2.86 -1.37 4.15
C LEU A 73 3.53 -0.18 4.83
N ARG A 74 2.77 0.65 5.54
CA ARG A 74 3.29 1.79 6.31
C ARG A 74 4.34 1.36 7.33
N ASP A 75 4.10 0.27 8.07
CA ASP A 75 5.06 -0.25 9.05
C ASP A 75 6.34 -0.76 8.35
N GLY A 76 6.19 -1.48 7.24
CA GLY A 76 7.30 -1.90 6.40
C GLY A 76 8.12 -0.72 5.87
N LEU A 77 7.46 0.33 5.37
CA LEU A 77 8.07 1.56 4.87
C LEU A 77 8.77 2.38 5.96
N ALA A 78 8.33 2.26 7.21
CA ALA A 78 9.00 2.85 8.35
C ALA A 78 10.34 2.16 8.65
N LYS A 79 10.47 0.88 8.29
CA LYS A 79 11.68 0.06 8.51
C LYS A 79 12.64 0.14 7.32
N THR A 80 12.14 0.01 6.10
CA THR A 80 12.95 0.04 4.89
C THR A 80 12.22 0.75 3.75
N GLN A 81 12.98 1.47 2.94
CA GLN A 81 12.50 2.07 1.70
C GLN A 81 12.99 1.28 0.48
N ASP A 82 13.72 0.18 0.70
CA ASP A 82 14.17 -0.65 -0.41
C ASP A 82 13.01 -1.55 -0.88
N PRO A 83 12.69 -1.55 -2.18
CA PRO A 83 11.57 -2.32 -2.69
C PRO A 83 11.73 -3.83 -2.47
N GLN A 84 12.95 -4.37 -2.54
CA GLN A 84 13.18 -5.80 -2.32
C GLN A 84 13.01 -6.16 -0.85
N GLU A 85 13.61 -5.38 0.06
CA GLU A 85 13.47 -5.62 1.50
C GLU A 85 12.04 -5.40 1.99
N LEU A 86 11.33 -4.40 1.46
CA LEU A 86 9.94 -4.15 1.82
C LEU A 86 9.05 -5.35 1.45
N LEU A 87 9.29 -5.93 0.27
CA LEU A 87 8.55 -7.11 -0.18
C LEU A 87 8.87 -8.34 0.67
N ASP A 88 10.13 -8.52 1.02
CA ASP A 88 10.59 -9.62 1.89
C ASP A 88 10.01 -9.49 3.30
N LEU A 89 10.00 -8.28 3.88
CA LEU A 89 9.37 -8.00 5.17
C LEU A 89 7.87 -8.33 5.17
N LEU A 90 7.13 -7.81 4.19
CA LEU A 90 5.68 -8.03 4.09
C LEU A 90 5.35 -9.50 3.73
N GLY A 91 6.18 -10.13 2.90
CA GLY A 91 6.03 -11.53 2.52
C GLY A 91 6.29 -12.50 3.67
N LYS A 92 7.26 -12.20 4.54
CA LYS A 92 7.58 -13.00 5.73
C LYS A 92 6.49 -13.00 6.80
N GLU A 93 5.69 -11.93 6.90
CA GLU A 93 4.56 -11.87 7.85
C GLU A 93 3.31 -12.64 7.38
N SER A 94 3.28 -13.11 6.13
CA SER A 94 2.12 -13.81 5.54
C SER A 94 2.32 -15.34 5.46
N GLN A 95 3.33 -15.90 6.12
CA GLN A 95 3.68 -17.33 6.07
C GLN A 95 3.49 -18.07 7.39
#